data_AF-A0ABD0N6E2-F1
#
_entry.id   AF-A0ABD0N6E2-F1
#
_cell.length_a   1.000
_cell.length_b   1.000
_cell.length_c   1.000
_cell.angle_alpha   90.00
_cell.angle_beta   90.00
_cell.angle_gamma   90.00
#
_symmetry.space_group_name_H-M   'P 1'
#
loop_
_entity.id
_entity.type
_entity.pdbx_description
1 polymer ?
#
loop_
_entity_poly.entity_id
_entity_poly.type
_entity_poly.pdbx_seq_one_letter_code
_entity_poly.pdbx_strand_id
1 'polypeptide(L)'
;PPSAPGNPISMVNETAVTLEWSPPRESGGRGDVSYSVHCRKCSGETGAAGDSEKCVPCGSGPHFNPRQFGLTHPRVLVTELQPHTNYTFSIEALNGVSDLSPSPRQLVSVNVTTSQT
;
A
#
# COMPACT_ATOMS: atom_id res chain seq x y z
N PRO A 1 12.65 3.85 14.99
CA PRO A 1 11.85 3.79 13.73
C PRO A 1 10.57 4.60 13.92
N PRO A 2 9.91 5.08 12.85
CA PRO A 2 8.60 5.72 12.97
C PRO A 2 7.50 4.68 13.21
N SER A 3 6.35 5.12 13.74
CA SER A 3 5.13 4.31 13.82
C SER A 3 4.50 4.12 12.42
N ALA A 4 3.43 3.34 12.33
CA ALA A 4 2.65 3.25 11.08
C ALA A 4 2.06 4.63 10.70
N PRO A 5 1.84 4.89 9.40
CA PRO A 5 1.01 6.00 8.95
C PRO A 5 -0.42 5.91 9.51
N GLY A 6 -1.09 7.05 9.65
CA GLY A 6 -2.45 7.12 10.20
C GLY A 6 -3.52 7.27 9.12
N ASN A 7 -4.75 6.88 9.44
CA ASN A 7 -5.97 7.23 8.69
C ASN A 7 -5.85 7.10 7.15
N PRO A 8 -5.55 5.91 6.61
CA PRO A 8 -5.46 5.75 5.17
C PRO A 8 -6.86 5.85 4.55
N ILE A 9 -6.94 6.59 3.45
CA ILE A 9 -8.13 6.80 2.65
C ILE A 9 -7.83 6.31 1.24
N SER A 10 -8.79 5.62 0.61
CA SER A 10 -8.71 5.24 -0.80
C SER A 10 -9.86 5.84 -1.57
N MET A 11 -9.54 6.43 -2.71
CA MET A 11 -10.50 6.90 -3.70
C MET A 11 -10.30 6.12 -4.98
N VAL A 12 -11.24 5.20 -5.23
CA VAL A 12 -11.16 4.22 -6.30
C VAL A 12 -11.89 4.74 -7.53
N ASN A 13 -11.25 4.61 -8.69
CA ASN A 13 -11.83 4.69 -10.02
C ASN A 13 -11.71 3.30 -10.68
N GLU A 14 -12.33 3.10 -11.84
CA GLU A 14 -12.41 1.82 -12.56
C GLU A 14 -11.11 0.99 -12.50
N THR A 15 -9.99 1.56 -12.92
CA THR A 15 -8.66 0.89 -12.99
C THR A 15 -7.57 1.65 -12.22
N ALA A 16 -7.96 2.54 -11.31
CA ALA A 16 -7.03 3.38 -10.58
C ALA A 16 -7.48 3.62 -9.14
N VAL A 17 -6.53 3.87 -8.25
CA VAL A 17 -6.82 4.29 -6.88
C VAL A 17 -5.89 5.41 -6.47
N THR A 18 -6.45 6.46 -5.87
CA THR A 18 -5.69 7.44 -5.12
C THR A 18 -5.67 7.02 -3.66
N LEU A 19 -4.47 6.83 -3.11
CA LEU A 19 -4.24 6.56 -1.69
C LEU A 19 -3.73 7.83 -1.03
N GLU A 20 -4.35 8.20 0.08
CA GLU A 20 -3.95 9.32 0.95
C GLU A 20 -3.89 8.86 2.39
N TRP A 21 -2.97 9.41 3.19
CA TRP A 21 -2.84 9.04 4.59
C TRP A 21 -2.35 10.22 5.43
N SER A 22 -2.37 10.06 6.75
CA SER A 22 -1.76 10.98 7.70
C SER A 22 -0.33 10.53 8.05
N PRO A 23 0.58 11.47 8.37
CA PRO A 23 1.90 11.13 8.90
C PRO A 23 1.84 10.23 10.15
N PRO A 24 2.91 9.48 10.46
CA PRO A 24 2.98 8.68 11.67
C PRO A 24 2.87 9.57 12.91
N ARG A 25 2.14 9.09 13.93
CA ARG A 25 2.03 9.80 15.23
C ARG A 25 3.39 9.98 15.89
N GLU A 26 4.28 9.00 15.71
CA GLU A 26 5.64 9.03 16.24
C GLU A 26 6.62 8.87 15.09
N SER A 27 7.40 9.91 14.78
CA SER A 27 8.44 9.83 13.74
C SER A 27 9.72 9.13 14.20
N GLY A 28 9.77 8.69 15.46
CA GLY A 28 11.00 8.23 16.10
C GLY A 28 12.03 9.35 16.29
N GLY A 29 11.58 10.60 16.42
CA GLY A 29 12.40 11.76 16.75
C GLY A 29 13.16 12.37 15.57
N ARG A 30 12.80 12.05 14.31
CA ARG A 30 13.48 12.59 13.13
C ARG A 30 12.53 13.13 12.06
N GLY A 31 13.09 13.97 11.18
CA GLY A 31 12.38 14.64 10.08
C GLY A 31 12.62 14.05 8.70
N ASP A 32 13.42 12.98 8.59
CA ASP A 32 13.73 12.25 7.36
C ASP A 32 12.70 11.15 7.05
N VAL A 33 11.42 11.37 7.39
CA VAL A 33 10.37 10.38 7.17
C VAL A 33 10.03 10.30 5.68
N SER A 34 10.00 9.09 5.15
CA SER A 34 9.52 8.76 3.81
C SER A 34 8.55 7.57 3.85
N TYR A 35 7.81 7.36 2.78
CA TYR A 35 6.79 6.31 2.70
C TYR A 35 7.06 5.33 1.55
N SER A 36 6.63 4.10 1.76
CA SER A 36 6.69 3.01 0.78
C SER A 36 5.33 2.33 0.70
N VAL A 37 4.90 2.01 -0.53
CA VAL A 37 3.59 1.38 -0.78
C VAL A 37 3.79 0.01 -1.42
N HIS A 38 3.27 -1.01 -0.75
CA HIS A 38 3.31 -2.41 -1.18
C HIS A 38 1.96 -2.83 -1.71
N CYS A 39 1.92 -3.44 -2.89
CA CYS A 39 0.70 -3.88 -3.55
C CYS A 39 0.62 -5.41 -3.56
N ARG A 40 -0.52 -5.96 -3.12
CA ARG A 40 -0.91 -7.34 -3.34
C ARG A 40 -2.23 -7.41 -4.08
N LYS A 41 -2.32 -8.30 -5.06
CA LYS A 41 -3.54 -8.67 -5.78
C LYS A 41 -4.04 -9.99 -5.22
N CYS A 42 -5.33 -10.04 -4.87
CA CYS A 42 -6.01 -11.23 -4.39
C CYS A 42 -6.99 -11.69 -5.47
N SER A 43 -6.80 -12.91 -5.99
CA SER A 43 -7.70 -13.50 -6.98
C SER A 43 -8.86 -14.18 -6.24
N GLY A 44 -10.09 -13.69 -6.45
CA GLY A 44 -11.31 -14.34 -5.96
C GLY A 44 -11.75 -15.55 -6.77
N GLU A 45 -10.88 -16.13 -7.59
CA GLU A 45 -11.24 -17.30 -8.40
C GLU A 45 -11.38 -18.52 -7.49
N THR A 46 -12.63 -18.91 -7.25
CA THR A 46 -13.04 -20.20 -6.72
C THR A 46 -12.58 -21.32 -7.65
N GLY A 47 -11.31 -21.68 -7.58
CA GLY A 47 -10.74 -22.87 -8.20
C GLY A 47 -10.56 -23.97 -7.16
N ALA A 48 -11.52 -24.89 -7.10
CA ALA A 48 -11.47 -26.20 -6.47
C ALA A 48 -10.86 -26.30 -5.03
N ALA A 49 -11.76 -26.44 -4.06
CA ALA A 49 -11.53 -27.05 -2.74
C ALA A 49 -10.44 -26.42 -1.83
N GLY A 50 -10.87 -25.47 -0.99
CA GLY A 50 -10.34 -25.36 0.38
C GLY A 50 -9.19 -24.40 0.67
N ASP A 51 -8.74 -23.56 -0.27
CA ASP A 51 -7.61 -22.65 -0.04
C ASP A 51 -8.08 -21.20 0.24
N SER A 52 -7.58 -20.62 1.33
CA SER A 52 -7.75 -19.20 1.65
C SER A 52 -7.33 -18.31 0.48
N GLU A 53 -8.02 -17.19 0.29
CA GLU A 53 -7.71 -16.16 -0.73
C GLU A 53 -6.19 -15.95 -0.88
N LYS A 54 -5.61 -16.43 -2.00
CA LYS A 54 -4.17 -16.30 -2.27
C LYS A 54 -3.90 -14.92 -2.85
N CYS A 55 -3.37 -14.04 -2.01
CA CYS A 55 -2.89 -12.73 -2.42
C CYS A 55 -1.41 -12.77 -2.82
N VAL A 56 -1.09 -12.32 -4.03
CA VAL A 56 0.28 -12.27 -4.57
C VAL A 56 0.75 -10.83 -4.76
N PRO A 57 2.06 -10.53 -4.65
CA PRO A 57 2.59 -9.21 -5.00
C PRO A 57 2.21 -8.81 -6.43
N CYS A 58 1.86 -7.54 -6.65
CA CYS A 58 1.34 -7.08 -7.95
C CYS A 58 2.35 -7.07 -9.11
N GLY A 59 3.64 -7.28 -8.84
CA GLY A 59 4.69 -7.23 -9.86
C GLY A 59 4.79 -5.85 -10.52
N SER A 60 5.06 -5.81 -11.82
CA SER A 60 5.21 -4.58 -12.62
C SER A 60 3.92 -4.08 -13.28
N GLY A 61 2.76 -4.64 -12.94
CA GLY A 61 1.49 -4.26 -13.55
C GLY A 61 1.04 -2.85 -13.13
N PRO A 62 0.82 -2.57 -11.84
CA PRO A 62 0.38 -1.25 -11.41
C PRO A 62 1.47 -0.19 -11.57
N HIS A 63 1.06 1.00 -12.02
CA HIS A 63 1.94 2.16 -12.14
C HIS A 63 1.72 3.15 -11.00
N PHE A 64 2.79 3.59 -10.33
CA PHE A 64 2.73 4.46 -9.15
C PHE A 64 3.23 5.87 -9.48
N ASN A 65 2.38 6.88 -9.28
CA ASN A 65 2.71 8.29 -9.45
C ASN A 65 2.59 9.04 -8.11
N PRO A 66 3.64 9.76 -7.65
CA PRO A 66 4.89 10.04 -8.37
C PRO A 66 5.92 8.90 -8.36
N ARG A 67 5.81 7.95 -7.41
CA ARG A 67 6.67 6.75 -7.29
C ARG A 67 6.10 5.80 -6.23
N GLN A 68 6.58 4.56 -6.20
CA GLN A 68 6.14 3.55 -5.22
C GLN A 68 6.86 3.65 -3.86
N PHE A 69 8.14 4.02 -3.87
CA PHE A 69 9.02 4.04 -2.70
C PHE A 69 9.66 5.41 -2.52
N GLY A 70 10.02 5.78 -1.29
CA GLY A 70 10.69 7.06 -1.00
C GLY A 70 9.78 8.27 -1.22
N LEU A 71 8.49 8.10 -1.00
CA LEU A 71 7.51 9.18 -1.06
C LEU A 71 7.73 10.15 0.10
N THR A 72 7.75 11.45 -0.18
CA THR A 72 7.85 12.50 0.85
C THR A 72 6.49 13.08 1.24
N HIS A 73 5.49 12.90 0.37
CA HIS A 73 4.12 13.33 0.59
C HIS A 73 3.24 12.11 0.85
N PRO A 74 2.22 12.22 1.73
CA PRO A 74 1.40 11.08 2.12
C PRO A 74 0.26 10.82 1.12
N ARG A 75 0.62 10.72 -0.17
CA ARG A 75 -0.30 10.55 -1.29
C ARG A 75 0.38 9.81 -2.44
N VAL A 76 -0.32 8.85 -3.05
CA VAL A 76 0.09 8.22 -4.30
C VAL A 76 -1.13 7.89 -5.16
N LEU A 77 -0.99 8.07 -6.47
CA LEU A 77 -1.93 7.56 -7.47
C LEU A 77 -1.38 6.24 -8.01
N VAL A 78 -2.20 5.20 -7.98
CA VAL A 78 -1.90 3.90 -8.58
C VAL A 78 -2.84 3.68 -9.77
N THR A 79 -2.29 3.42 -10.95
CA THR A 79 -3.04 3.19 -12.20
C THR A 79 -2.73 1.82 -12.77
N GLU A 80 -3.43 1.45 -13.86
CA GLU A 80 -3.26 0.17 -14.56
C GLU A 80 -3.61 -1.05 -13.69
N LEU A 81 -4.55 -0.86 -12.77
CA LEU A 81 -5.14 -1.96 -12.02
C LEU A 81 -6.08 -2.75 -12.93
N GLN A 82 -6.01 -4.08 -12.81
CA GLN A 82 -6.96 -4.97 -13.49
C GLN A 82 -8.36 -4.75 -12.92
N PRO A 83 -9.41 -4.67 -13.76
CA PRO A 83 -10.79 -4.55 -13.30
C PRO A 83 -11.23 -5.81 -12.55
N HIS A 84 -12.35 -5.71 -11.82
CA HIS A 84 -12.93 -6.82 -11.05
C HIS A 84 -11.92 -7.58 -10.16
N THR A 85 -10.99 -6.86 -9.55
CA THR A 85 -9.90 -7.44 -8.77
C THR A 85 -9.83 -6.79 -7.39
N ASN A 86 -9.59 -7.62 -6.38
CA ASN A 86 -9.28 -7.15 -5.02
C ASN A 86 -7.78 -6.90 -4.89
N TYR A 87 -7.43 -5.73 -4.38
CA TYR A 87 -6.08 -5.33 -4.05
C TYR A 87 -5.97 -4.99 -2.58
N THR A 88 -4.85 -5.33 -1.96
CA THR A 88 -4.43 -4.81 -0.66
C THR A 88 -3.20 -3.94 -0.86
N PHE A 89 -3.31 -2.67 -0.46
CA PHE A 89 -2.19 -1.75 -0.39
C PHE A 89 -1.74 -1.59 1.05
N SER A 90 -0.47 -1.89 1.33
CA SER A 90 0.15 -1.69 2.64
C SER A 90 1.15 -0.54 2.56
N ILE A 91 0.98 0.45 3.43
CA ILE A 91 1.80 1.66 3.48
C ILE A 91 2.63 1.63 4.76
N GLU A 92 3.94 1.85 4.63
CA GLU A 92 4.85 1.96 5.76
C GLU A 92 5.52 3.34 5.80
N ALA A 93 5.88 3.77 7.01
CA ALA A 93 6.74 4.93 7.22
C ALA A 93 8.16 4.47 7.52
N LEU A 94 9.13 5.17 6.96
CA LEU A 94 10.54 4.83 6.99
C LEU A 94 11.36 6.07 7.34
N ASN A 95 12.49 5.85 8.02
CA ASN A 95 13.51 6.87 8.21
C ASN A 95 14.89 6.17 8.22
N GLY A 96 16.00 6.90 8.15
CA GLY A 96 17.38 6.38 8.19
C GLY A 96 17.83 5.48 9.37
N VAL A 97 16.96 5.08 10.30
CA VAL A 97 17.24 4.06 11.34
C VAL A 97 16.24 2.91 11.30
N SER A 98 15.26 2.94 10.40
CA SER A 98 14.30 1.84 10.27
C SER A 98 15.01 0.53 9.94
N ASP A 99 16.13 0.59 9.20
CA ASP A 99 16.94 -0.59 8.84
C ASP A 99 17.83 -1.07 10.00
N LEU A 100 18.06 -0.24 11.01
CA LEU A 100 18.84 -0.58 12.21
C LEU A 100 17.97 -1.18 13.32
N SER A 101 16.65 -1.17 13.15
CA SER A 101 15.73 -1.63 14.17
C SER A 101 15.47 -3.13 14.03
N PRO A 102 15.56 -3.90 15.14
CA PRO A 102 15.23 -5.32 15.12
C PRO A 102 13.71 -5.57 15.10
N SER A 103 12.88 -4.55 15.34
CA SER A 103 11.43 -4.67 15.31
C SER A 103 10.90 -4.62 13.87
N PRO A 104 9.81 -5.35 13.58
CA PRO A 104 9.18 -5.27 12.27
C PRO A 104 8.65 -3.87 12.02
N ARG A 105 8.74 -3.45 10.75
CA ARG A 105 8.20 -2.17 10.28
C ARG A 105 6.70 -2.16 10.47
N GLN A 106 6.20 -1.04 10.96
CA GLN A 106 4.79 -0.84 11.22
C GLN A 106 4.13 -0.33 9.94
N LEU A 107 3.02 -0.96 9.57
CA LEU A 107 2.30 -0.70 8.32
C LEU A 107 0.81 -0.50 8.59
N VAL A 108 0.16 0.23 7.69
CA VAL A 108 -1.30 0.34 7.62
C VAL A 108 -1.77 -0.19 6.28
N SER A 109 -2.90 -0.89 6.23
CA SER A 109 -3.38 -1.51 5.00
C SER A 109 -4.78 -1.03 4.62
N VAL A 110 -5.03 -0.93 3.32
CA VAL A 110 -6.35 -0.65 2.74
C VAL A 110 -6.66 -1.68 1.66
N ASN A 111 -7.88 -2.19 1.68
CA ASN A 111 -8.40 -3.08 0.65
C ASN A 111 -9.22 -2.29 -0.37
N VAL A 112 -8.98 -2.55 -1.64
CA VAL A 112 -9.57 -1.87 -2.79
C VAL A 112 -10.12 -2.90 -3.74
N THR A 113 -11.37 -2.76 -4.15
CA THR A 113 -11.96 -3.55 -5.23
C THR A 113 -12.21 -2.64 -6.42
N THR A 114 -11.63 -2.97 -7.57
CA THR A 114 -11.88 -2.27 -8.84
C THR A 114 -13.20 -2.73 -9.45
N SER A 115 -14.01 -1.82 -9.98
CA SER A 115 -15.32 -2.12 -10.60
C SER A 115 -15.20 -2.77 -11.99
N GLN A 116 -16.33 -3.22 -12.56
CA GLN A 116 -16.47 -3.58 -13.97
C GLN A 116 -16.83 -2.32 -14.78
N THR A 117 -16.30 -2.24 -16.01
CA THR A 117 -16.76 -1.31 -17.06
C THR A 117 -18.07 -1.80 -17.67
#